data_AF-A0A135TKU8-F1
#
_entry.id   AF-A0A135TKU8-F1
#
_cell.length_a   1.000
_cell.length_b   1.000
_cell.length_c   1.000
_cell.angle_alpha   90.00
_cell.angle_beta   90.00
_cell.angle_gamma   90.00
#
_symmetry.space_group_name_H-M   'P 1'
#
loop_
_entity.id
_entity.type
_entity.pdbx_description
1 polymer ?
#
loop_
_entity_poly.entity_id
_entity_poly.type
_entity_poly.pdbx_seq_one_letter_code
_entity_poly.pdbx_strand_id
1 'polypeptide(L)'
;MDIPSIPDDPSSLPLTGTSAFVGEPPSTQNDYFIIKGLFRMAGMTTANPMTGYSLVAKQPPDYSHETKLPGVLASLVFVILAIVAPTVARAWLRLRRGSVMQFGWNDWTIIVAALVALVYPIAQLHSLAIGAASLHVWEVTYEQFNNGVLLAMVSKTAFFVAVGMIKLSIATFMRRLADRLPRWWRIACDIFIGSTFAYTLLAIFLNVFACSPPAAQWNLATRGRRESAPSCINMNSQSKILTGFHVAQGLILMTAPAVIPSGAD
;
A
#
# COMPACT_ATOMS: atom_id res chain seq x y z
N MET A 1 -39.07 -1.41 -25.76
CA MET A 1 -38.00 -2.14 -26.47
C MET A 1 -37.21 -2.84 -25.39
N ASP A 2 -37.55 -4.10 -25.15
CA ASP A 2 -36.80 -4.95 -24.22
C ASP A 2 -35.44 -5.23 -24.89
N ILE A 3 -34.41 -4.54 -24.40
CA ILE A 3 -33.03 -4.87 -24.77
C ILE A 3 -32.83 -6.32 -24.30
N PRO A 4 -32.51 -7.27 -25.20
CA PRO A 4 -32.30 -8.65 -24.78
C PRO A 4 -31.25 -8.65 -23.67
N SER A 5 -31.66 -9.08 -22.48
CA SER A 5 -30.81 -9.10 -21.30
C SER A 5 -29.62 -10.00 -21.61
N ILE A 6 -28.42 -9.42 -21.65
CA ILE A 6 -27.19 -10.18 -21.85
C ILE A 6 -27.12 -11.26 -20.76
N PRO A 7 -26.99 -12.55 -21.10
CA PRO A 7 -26.91 -13.62 -20.10
C PRO A 7 -25.71 -13.41 -19.17
N ASP A 8 -25.90 -13.57 -17.86
CA ASP A 8 -24.81 -13.51 -16.87
C ASP A 8 -24.08 -14.86 -16.80
N ASP A 9 -23.41 -15.23 -17.90
CA ASP A 9 -22.69 -16.50 -18.02
C ASP A 9 -21.35 -16.35 -18.77
N PRO A 10 -20.20 -16.65 -18.14
CA PRO A 10 -18.89 -16.60 -18.79
C PRO A 10 -18.65 -17.74 -19.79
N SER A 11 -19.49 -18.78 -19.86
CA SER A 11 -19.28 -19.95 -20.73
C SER A 11 -19.12 -19.62 -22.22
N SER A 12 -19.70 -18.49 -22.65
CA SER A 12 -19.61 -17.96 -24.01
C SER A 12 -18.25 -17.35 -24.36
N LEU A 13 -17.41 -17.05 -23.36
CA LEU A 13 -16.11 -16.40 -23.54
C LEU A 13 -14.97 -17.42 -23.63
N PRO A 14 -13.92 -17.14 -24.42
CA PRO A 14 -12.73 -17.97 -24.46
C PRO A 14 -11.98 -17.99 -23.12
N LEU A 15 -11.34 -19.12 -22.82
CA LEU A 15 -10.49 -19.29 -21.62
C LEU A 15 -9.18 -18.51 -21.70
N THR A 16 -8.64 -18.36 -22.91
CA THR A 16 -7.36 -17.68 -23.21
C THR A 16 -7.56 -16.68 -24.33
N GLY A 17 -6.93 -15.52 -24.23
CA GLY A 17 -7.01 -14.46 -25.22
C GLY A 17 -6.39 -13.17 -24.70
N THR A 18 -6.45 -12.11 -25.51
CA THR A 18 -6.07 -10.76 -25.10
C THR A 18 -7.12 -10.18 -24.16
N SER A 19 -6.70 -9.66 -23.01
CA SER A 19 -7.61 -9.02 -22.04
C SER A 19 -8.22 -7.73 -22.61
N ALA A 20 -9.52 -7.53 -22.39
CA ALA A 20 -10.21 -6.31 -22.80
C ALA A 20 -9.76 -5.08 -21.99
N PHE A 21 -9.94 -3.89 -22.55
CA PHE A 21 -9.67 -2.64 -21.83
C PHE A 21 -10.73 -2.36 -20.77
N VAL A 22 -10.33 -1.71 -19.68
CA VAL A 22 -11.25 -1.40 -18.58
C VAL A 22 -12.33 -0.44 -19.06
N GLY A 23 -13.57 -0.91 -19.01
CA GLY A 23 -14.76 -0.18 -19.48
C GLY A 23 -15.43 -0.86 -20.67
N GLU A 24 -14.71 -1.72 -21.37
CA GLU A 24 -15.25 -2.57 -22.44
C GLU A 24 -15.87 -3.85 -21.87
N PRO A 25 -16.75 -4.52 -22.63
CA PRO A 25 -17.22 -5.87 -22.30
C PRO A 25 -16.04 -6.85 -22.19
N PRO A 26 -16.15 -7.90 -21.35
CA PRO A 26 -15.07 -8.88 -21.17
C PRO A 26 -14.76 -9.63 -22.48
N SER A 27 -13.46 -9.77 -22.79
CA SER A 27 -13.00 -10.58 -23.93
C SER A 27 -12.74 -12.04 -23.53
N THR A 28 -12.32 -12.26 -22.28
CA THR A 28 -12.00 -13.59 -21.75
C THR A 28 -12.81 -13.91 -20.50
N GLN A 29 -12.90 -15.20 -20.15
CA GLN A 29 -13.51 -15.61 -18.87
C GLN A 29 -12.80 -14.97 -17.66
N ASN A 30 -11.49 -14.73 -17.76
CA ASN A 30 -10.74 -14.08 -16.69
C ASN A 30 -11.18 -12.62 -16.51
N ASP A 31 -11.39 -11.88 -17.60
CA ASP A 31 -11.90 -10.51 -17.56
C ASP A 31 -13.27 -10.45 -16.89
N TYR A 32 -14.17 -11.39 -17.23
CA TYR A 32 -15.48 -11.50 -16.60
C TYR A 32 -15.36 -11.60 -15.07
N PHE A 33 -14.47 -12.47 -14.57
CA PHE A 33 -14.27 -12.61 -13.13
C PHE A 33 -13.59 -11.39 -12.49
N ILE A 34 -12.70 -10.70 -13.20
CA ILE A 34 -12.09 -9.45 -12.72
C ILE A 34 -13.16 -8.37 -12.58
N ILE A 35 -14.03 -8.19 -13.59
CA ILE A 35 -15.14 -7.23 -13.57
C ILE A 35 -16.11 -7.57 -12.45
N LYS A 36 -16.47 -8.85 -12.28
CA LYS A 36 -17.31 -9.32 -11.17
C LYS A 36 -16.66 -9.00 -9.81
N GLY A 37 -15.34 -9.17 -9.71
CA GLY A 37 -14.56 -8.80 -8.54
C GLY A 37 -14.59 -7.30 -8.24
N LEU A 38 -14.49 -6.47 -9.28
CA LEU A 38 -14.59 -5.01 -9.21
C LEU A 38 -15.97 -4.56 -8.74
N PHE A 39 -17.04 -5.10 -9.31
CA PHE A 39 -18.41 -4.80 -8.89
C PHE A 39 -18.65 -5.16 -7.43
N ARG A 40 -18.16 -6.33 -6.99
CA ARG A 40 -18.19 -6.71 -5.56
C ARG A 40 -17.37 -5.78 -4.68
N MET A 41 -16.22 -5.29 -5.16
CA MET A 41 -15.41 -4.29 -4.45
C MET A 41 -16.14 -2.96 -4.31
N ALA A 42 -16.90 -2.56 -5.33
CA ALA A 42 -17.73 -1.35 -5.33
C ALA A 42 -19.06 -1.52 -4.55
N GLY A 43 -19.37 -2.71 -4.04
CA GLY A 43 -20.61 -3.01 -3.31
C GLY A 43 -21.80 -3.37 -4.19
N MET A 44 -21.60 -3.53 -5.51
CA MET A 44 -22.63 -3.92 -6.47
C MET A 44 -22.57 -5.43 -6.72
N THR A 45 -23.26 -6.22 -5.90
CA THR A 45 -23.20 -7.68 -5.98
C THR A 45 -24.09 -8.30 -7.05
N THR A 46 -25.08 -7.55 -7.55
CA THR A 46 -26.08 -7.99 -8.54
C THR A 46 -25.81 -7.47 -9.96
N ALA A 47 -24.74 -6.69 -10.16
CA ALA A 47 -24.41 -6.14 -11.47
C ALA A 47 -23.86 -7.22 -12.41
N ASN A 48 -24.33 -7.22 -13.66
CA ASN A 48 -23.91 -8.19 -14.68
C ASN A 48 -22.51 -7.82 -15.22
N PRO A 49 -21.47 -8.65 -15.02
CA PRO A 49 -20.11 -8.37 -15.48
C PRO A 49 -19.98 -8.32 -17.01
N MET A 50 -20.90 -8.92 -17.75
CA MET A 50 -20.87 -8.93 -19.23
C MET A 50 -21.08 -7.56 -19.85
N THR A 51 -21.63 -6.58 -19.10
CA THR A 51 -21.80 -5.22 -19.61
C THR A 51 -20.51 -4.40 -19.59
N GLY A 52 -19.42 -4.94 -19.04
CA GLY A 52 -18.20 -4.17 -18.75
C GLY A 52 -18.33 -3.33 -17.48
N TYR A 53 -17.20 -2.84 -16.96
CA TYR A 53 -17.15 -2.03 -15.74
C TYR A 53 -17.52 -0.56 -16.02
N SER A 54 -18.82 -0.29 -16.09
CA SER A 54 -19.39 1.02 -16.50
C SER A 54 -19.21 2.17 -15.50
N LEU A 55 -18.75 1.90 -14.28
CA LEU A 55 -18.42 2.95 -13.28
C LEU A 55 -17.11 3.68 -13.59
N VAL A 56 -16.30 3.16 -14.52
CA VAL A 56 -15.05 3.81 -14.91
C VAL A 56 -15.30 5.02 -15.80
N ALA A 57 -14.44 6.02 -15.67
CA ALA A 57 -14.45 7.17 -16.56
C ALA A 57 -14.25 6.72 -18.01
N LYS A 58 -15.11 7.19 -18.93
CA LYS A 58 -14.98 6.89 -20.35
C LYS A 58 -13.95 7.81 -20.99
N GLN A 59 -13.31 7.32 -22.05
CA GLN A 59 -12.41 8.13 -22.88
C GLN A 59 -13.17 9.33 -23.49
N PRO A 60 -12.65 10.56 -23.40
CA PRO A 60 -13.25 11.72 -24.05
C PRO A 60 -13.08 11.66 -25.59
N PRO A 61 -13.96 12.31 -26.38
CA PRO A 61 -13.91 12.24 -27.84
C PRO A 61 -12.61 12.76 -28.46
N ASP A 62 -12.05 13.85 -27.89
CA ASP A 62 -10.80 14.48 -28.32
C ASP A 62 -9.65 14.11 -27.39
N TYR A 63 -9.37 12.81 -27.24
CA TYR A 63 -8.29 12.32 -26.38
C TYR A 63 -6.93 12.33 -27.10
N SER A 64 -6.00 13.15 -26.62
CA SER A 64 -4.57 13.00 -26.90
C SER A 64 -3.94 12.07 -25.87
N HIS A 65 -3.11 11.12 -26.30
CA HIS A 65 -2.43 10.20 -25.39
C HIS A 65 -1.54 10.99 -24.41
N GLU A 66 -1.87 10.88 -23.13
CA GLU A 66 -1.23 11.60 -22.03
C GLU A 66 -0.74 10.61 -20.99
N THR A 67 0.57 10.58 -20.73
CA THR A 67 1.19 9.69 -19.74
C THR A 67 1.82 10.46 -18.59
N LYS A 68 1.67 9.94 -17.36
CA LYS A 68 2.36 10.48 -16.17
C LYS A 68 3.67 9.78 -15.86
N LEU A 69 4.13 8.90 -16.75
CA LEU A 69 5.32 8.07 -16.56
C LEU A 69 6.57 8.87 -16.16
N PRO A 70 6.98 9.95 -16.85
CA PRO A 70 8.21 10.66 -16.51
C PRO A 70 8.19 11.26 -15.10
N GLY A 71 7.05 11.85 -14.71
CA GLY A 71 6.87 12.45 -13.39
C GLY A 71 6.88 11.40 -12.27
N VAL A 72 6.17 10.28 -12.48
CA VAL A 72 6.15 9.19 -11.50
C VAL A 72 7.54 8.56 -11.38
N LEU A 73 8.23 8.30 -12.49
CA LEU A 73 9.57 7.71 -12.48
C LEU A 73 10.59 8.61 -11.75
N ALA A 74 10.60 9.91 -12.05
CA ALA A 74 11.45 10.88 -11.37
C ALA A 74 11.19 10.89 -9.84
N SER A 75 9.92 10.85 -9.44
CA SER A 75 9.55 10.79 -8.02
C SER A 75 10.02 9.50 -7.34
N LEU A 76 9.97 8.36 -8.02
CA LEU A 76 10.43 7.07 -7.48
C LEU A 76 11.94 7.05 -7.30
N VAL A 77 12.69 7.58 -8.27
CA VAL A 77 14.15 7.75 -8.14
C VAL A 77 14.49 8.63 -6.93
N PHE A 78 13.80 9.76 -6.77
CA PHE A 78 13.97 10.63 -5.61
C PHE A 78 13.68 9.91 -4.29
N VAL A 79 12.58 9.16 -4.20
CA VAL A 79 12.22 8.39 -2.99
C VAL A 79 13.27 7.32 -2.66
N ILE A 80 13.77 6.59 -3.66
CA ILE A 80 14.83 5.60 -3.48
C ILE A 80 16.10 6.27 -2.92
N LEU A 81 16.51 7.40 -3.50
CA LEU A 81 17.66 8.16 -3.01
C LEU A 81 17.44 8.67 -1.59
N ALA A 82 16.25 9.16 -1.27
CA ALA A 82 15.88 9.64 0.06
C ALA A 82 15.87 8.52 1.13
N ILE A 83 15.69 7.26 0.74
CA ILE A 83 15.81 6.10 1.64
C ILE A 83 17.27 5.65 1.75
N VAL A 84 17.95 5.47 0.62
CA VAL A 84 19.29 4.88 0.55
C VAL A 84 20.35 5.82 1.11
N ALA A 85 20.35 7.09 0.71
CA ALA A 85 21.39 8.05 1.10
C ALA A 85 21.53 8.21 2.64
N PRO A 86 20.47 8.51 3.42
CA PRO A 86 20.60 8.62 4.88
C PRO A 86 20.92 7.28 5.55
N THR A 87 20.44 6.16 5.01
CA THR A 87 20.75 4.82 5.55
C THR A 87 22.22 4.49 5.37
N VAL A 88 22.76 4.70 4.16
CA VAL A 88 24.18 4.49 3.83
C VAL A 88 25.06 5.47 4.60
N ALA A 89 24.71 6.75 4.66
CA ALA A 89 25.45 7.75 5.43
C ALA A 89 25.52 7.36 6.91
N ARG A 90 24.40 6.91 7.51
CA ARG A 90 24.37 6.43 8.89
C ARG A 90 25.25 5.20 9.11
N ALA A 91 25.16 4.20 8.23
CA ALA A 91 25.99 3.00 8.31
C ALA A 91 27.48 3.34 8.16
N TRP A 92 27.83 4.17 7.18
CA TRP A 92 29.20 4.59 6.90
C TRP A 92 29.81 5.39 8.05
N LEU A 93 29.08 6.36 8.63
CA LEU A 93 29.56 7.14 9.77
C LEU A 93 29.87 6.25 10.99
N ARG A 94 29.08 5.20 11.21
CA ARG A 94 29.30 4.25 12.30
C ARG A 94 30.48 3.30 12.03
N LEU A 95 30.64 2.85 10.79
CA LEU A 95 31.79 2.05 10.37
C LEU A 95 33.10 2.85 10.46
N ARG A 96 33.11 4.11 10.00
CA ARG A 96 34.31 4.97 10.01
C ARG A 96 34.72 5.45 11.40
N ARG A 97 33.78 5.71 12.30
CA ARG A 97 34.10 6.14 13.68
C ARG A 97 34.54 5.01 14.62
N GLY A 98 34.75 3.80 14.09
CA GLY A 98 35.53 2.71 14.69
C GLY A 98 35.28 2.44 16.18
N SER A 99 34.56 1.37 16.51
CA SER A 99 34.51 0.70 17.83
C SER A 99 34.11 1.51 19.09
N VAL A 100 34.08 2.84 19.09
CA VAL A 100 33.64 3.65 20.26
C VAL A 100 32.11 3.64 20.39
N MET A 101 31.40 3.41 19.28
CA MET A 101 29.94 3.23 19.24
C MET A 101 29.66 1.85 18.64
N GLN A 102 29.49 0.82 19.48
CA GLN A 102 29.21 -0.54 19.00
C GLN A 102 27.95 -0.55 18.13
N PHE A 103 27.96 -1.39 17.08
CA PHE A 103 26.79 -1.67 16.25
C PHE A 103 25.69 -2.22 17.16
N GLY A 104 24.71 -1.39 17.47
CA GLY A 104 23.65 -1.74 18.40
C GLY A 104 22.50 -2.38 17.66
N TRP A 105 21.61 -3.04 18.39
CA TRP A 105 20.32 -3.52 17.88
C TRP A 105 19.54 -2.44 17.11
N ASN A 106 19.67 -1.16 17.50
CA ASN A 106 19.01 -0.03 16.82
C ASN A 106 19.54 0.24 15.40
N ASP A 107 20.74 -0.22 15.04
CA ASP A 107 21.29 -0.04 13.69
C ASP A 107 20.80 -1.13 12.73
N TRP A 108 20.61 -2.34 13.25
CA TRP A 108 19.96 -3.40 12.49
C TRP A 108 18.49 -3.08 12.21
N THR A 109 17.77 -2.50 13.18
CA THR A 109 16.36 -2.14 12.97
C THR A 109 16.16 -1.12 11.87
N ILE A 110 17.05 -0.10 11.74
CA ILE A 110 16.92 0.90 10.68
C ILE A 110 17.31 0.35 9.30
N ILE A 111 18.31 -0.55 9.24
CA ILE A 111 18.69 -1.21 7.98
C ILE A 111 17.55 -2.09 7.48
N VAL A 112 16.97 -2.92 8.36
CA VAL A 112 15.82 -3.76 8.01
C VAL A 112 14.63 -2.89 7.62
N ALA A 113 14.37 -1.80 8.35
CA ALA A 113 13.29 -0.87 8.00
C ALA A 113 13.50 -0.23 6.62
N ALA A 114 14.74 0.15 6.26
CA ALA A 114 15.07 0.68 4.94
C ALA A 114 14.88 -0.36 3.83
N LEU A 115 15.25 -1.63 4.07
CA LEU A 115 15.01 -2.71 3.12
C LEU A 115 13.51 -2.94 2.88
N VAL A 116 12.70 -2.94 3.95
CA VAL A 116 11.24 -3.04 3.82
C VAL A 116 10.67 -1.80 3.12
N ALA A 117 11.21 -0.61 3.39
CA ALA A 117 10.79 0.64 2.73
C ALA A 117 11.04 0.61 1.21
N LEU A 118 12.09 -0.07 0.74
CA LEU A 118 12.39 -0.23 -0.68
C LEU A 118 11.38 -1.10 -1.43
N VAL A 119 10.61 -1.95 -0.74
CA VAL A 119 9.56 -2.76 -1.37
C VAL A 119 8.51 -1.87 -2.06
N TYR A 120 8.16 -0.73 -1.46
CA TYR A 120 7.20 0.21 -2.04
C TYR A 120 7.64 0.74 -3.41
N PRO A 121 8.79 1.45 -3.56
CA PRO A 121 9.19 1.96 -4.86
C PRO A 121 9.48 0.86 -5.88
N ILE A 122 9.96 -0.32 -5.45
CA ILE A 122 10.17 -1.47 -6.35
C ILE A 122 8.83 -1.97 -6.91
N ALA A 123 7.80 -2.15 -6.07
CA ALA A 123 6.48 -2.56 -6.52
C ALA A 123 5.82 -1.53 -7.44
N GLN A 124 6.03 -0.23 -7.18
CA GLN A 124 5.57 0.83 -8.08
C GLN A 124 6.31 0.82 -9.43
N LEU A 125 7.63 0.62 -9.43
CA LEU A 125 8.40 0.45 -10.67
C LEU A 125 7.91 -0.75 -11.49
N HIS A 126 7.63 -1.87 -10.84
CA HIS A 126 7.03 -3.04 -11.49
C HIS A 126 5.64 -2.71 -12.07
N SER A 127 4.82 -1.95 -11.35
CA SER A 127 3.49 -1.52 -11.83
C SER A 127 3.57 -0.63 -13.08
N LEU A 128 4.60 0.22 -13.17
CA LEU A 128 4.88 1.01 -14.36
C LEU A 128 5.34 0.12 -15.52
N ALA A 129 6.22 -0.85 -15.25
CA ALA A 129 6.77 -1.75 -16.27
C ALA A 129 5.69 -2.61 -16.96
N ILE A 130 4.68 -3.06 -16.21
CA ILE A 130 3.56 -3.84 -16.76
C ILE A 130 2.43 -2.99 -17.37
N GLY A 131 2.54 -1.65 -17.32
CA GLY A 131 1.50 -0.74 -17.84
C GLY A 131 0.24 -0.65 -16.98
N ALA A 132 0.29 -1.10 -15.71
CA ALA A 132 -0.84 -1.03 -14.78
C ALA A 132 -0.98 0.35 -14.11
N ALA A 133 0.04 1.19 -14.22
CA ALA A 133 0.09 2.53 -13.67
C ALA A 133 0.60 3.53 -14.72
N SER A 134 0.44 4.84 -14.44
CA SER A 134 0.83 5.99 -15.28
C SER A 134 0.00 6.30 -16.53
N LEU A 135 -0.97 5.44 -16.86
CA LEU A 135 -1.94 5.62 -17.94
C LEU A 135 -3.33 5.95 -17.39
N HIS A 136 -4.23 6.42 -18.26
CA HIS A 136 -5.63 6.54 -17.88
C HIS A 136 -6.28 5.15 -17.74
N VAL A 137 -7.28 5.04 -16.86
CA VAL A 137 -7.89 3.74 -16.55
C VAL A 137 -8.47 3.03 -17.78
N TRP A 138 -8.98 3.78 -18.77
CA TRP A 138 -9.51 3.23 -20.01
C TRP A 138 -8.43 2.72 -20.99
N GLU A 139 -7.16 3.02 -20.75
CA GLU A 139 -6.03 2.51 -21.56
C GLU A 139 -5.40 1.25 -20.93
N VAL A 140 -5.90 0.82 -19.77
CA VAL A 140 -5.38 -0.32 -19.01
C VAL A 140 -6.30 -1.52 -19.25
N THR A 141 -5.72 -2.70 -19.51
CA THR A 141 -6.48 -3.95 -19.61
C THR A 141 -6.95 -4.46 -18.25
N TYR A 142 -7.99 -5.29 -18.21
CA TYR A 142 -8.47 -5.87 -16.95
C TYR A 142 -7.38 -6.69 -16.24
N GLU A 143 -6.55 -7.43 -16.98
CA GLU A 143 -5.43 -8.17 -16.40
C GLU A 143 -4.37 -7.25 -15.78
N GLN A 144 -3.95 -6.21 -16.50
CA GLN A 144 -3.03 -5.20 -15.97
C GLN A 144 -3.61 -4.52 -14.72
N PHE A 145 -4.90 -4.18 -14.75
CA PHE A 145 -5.60 -3.59 -13.60
C PHE A 145 -5.58 -4.53 -12.39
N ASN A 146 -5.87 -5.83 -12.58
CA ASN A 146 -5.82 -6.83 -11.52
C ASN A 146 -4.41 -6.98 -10.91
N ASN A 147 -3.37 -6.99 -11.75
CA ASN A 147 -1.98 -7.00 -11.28
C ASN A 147 -1.61 -5.70 -10.55
N GLY A 148 -2.11 -4.56 -11.03
CA GLY A 148 -1.96 -3.25 -10.38
C GLY A 148 -2.58 -3.22 -8.98
N VAL A 149 -3.76 -3.81 -8.78
CA VAL A 149 -4.40 -3.92 -7.46
C VAL A 149 -3.57 -4.77 -6.52
N LEU A 150 -3.02 -5.90 -6.99
CA LEU A 150 -2.14 -6.74 -6.18
C LEU A 150 -0.90 -5.94 -5.72
N LEU A 151 -0.23 -5.26 -6.64
CA LEU A 151 0.95 -4.45 -6.34
C LEU A 151 0.61 -3.28 -5.40
N ALA A 152 -0.55 -2.63 -5.57
CA ALA A 152 -1.02 -1.58 -4.68
C ALA A 152 -1.25 -2.08 -3.25
N MET A 153 -1.80 -3.29 -3.07
CA MET A 153 -1.97 -3.90 -1.74
C MET A 153 -0.62 -4.27 -1.09
N VAL A 154 0.33 -4.76 -1.89
CA VAL A 154 1.71 -5.02 -1.42
C VAL A 154 2.37 -3.72 -0.98
N SER A 155 2.32 -2.69 -1.83
CA SER A 155 2.84 -1.34 -1.57
C SER A 155 2.25 -0.74 -0.29
N LYS A 156 0.92 -0.79 -0.11
CA LYS A 156 0.23 -0.31 1.09
C LYS A 156 0.72 -1.03 2.35
N THR A 157 0.84 -2.35 2.29
CA THR A 157 1.29 -3.16 3.43
C THR A 157 2.74 -2.85 3.79
N ALA A 158 3.63 -2.84 2.80
CA ALA A 158 5.05 -2.53 2.99
C ALA A 158 5.24 -1.12 3.56
N PHE A 159 4.47 -0.12 3.09
CA PHE A 159 4.52 1.24 3.60
C PHE A 159 4.24 1.31 5.11
N PHE A 160 3.13 0.73 5.57
CA PHE A 160 2.76 0.78 6.98
C PHE A 160 3.77 0.03 7.87
N VAL A 161 4.29 -1.10 7.40
CA VAL A 161 5.32 -1.86 8.12
C VAL A 161 6.63 -1.07 8.20
N ALA A 162 7.13 -0.57 7.07
CA ALA A 162 8.37 0.19 7.01
C ALA A 162 8.33 1.41 7.95
N VAL A 163 7.25 2.20 7.86
CA VAL A 163 7.03 3.35 8.73
C VAL A 163 6.96 2.95 10.20
N GLY A 164 6.24 1.88 10.53
CA GLY A 164 6.16 1.36 11.89
C GLY A 164 7.54 1.01 12.46
N MET A 165 8.37 0.33 11.67
CA MET A 165 9.74 -0.01 12.03
C MET A 165 10.64 1.23 12.18
N ILE A 166 10.51 2.23 11.29
CA ILE A 166 11.25 3.50 11.39
C ILE A 166 10.87 4.22 12.69
N LYS A 167 9.57 4.36 12.98
CA LYS A 167 9.06 4.97 14.23
C LYS A 167 9.56 4.22 15.46
N LEU A 168 9.58 2.89 15.42
CA LEU A 168 10.10 2.06 16.51
C LEU A 168 11.60 2.29 16.72
N SER A 169 12.38 2.41 15.64
CA SER A 169 13.81 2.73 15.71
C SER A 169 14.07 4.13 16.31
N ILE A 170 13.23 5.12 15.99
CA ILE A 170 13.33 6.47 16.56
C ILE A 170 12.90 6.45 18.03
N ALA A 171 11.78 5.80 18.35
CA ALA A 171 11.24 5.73 19.70
C ALA A 171 12.19 5.04 20.68
N THR A 172 12.82 3.94 20.26
CA THR A 172 13.85 3.25 21.07
C THR A 172 15.11 4.10 21.25
N PHE A 173 15.48 4.94 20.27
CA PHE A 173 16.55 5.91 20.43
C PHE A 173 16.17 7.00 21.44
N MET A 174 14.97 7.56 21.34
CA MET A 174 14.44 8.55 22.29
C MET A 174 14.36 7.98 23.70
N ARG A 175 13.97 6.71 23.85
CA ARG A 175 13.92 6.02 25.15
C ARG A 175 15.29 5.95 25.85
N ARG A 176 16.37 5.77 25.09
CA ARG A 176 17.75 5.76 25.61
C ARG A 176 18.20 7.16 26.03
N LEU A 177 17.81 8.19 25.28
CA LEU A 177 18.06 9.57 25.67
C LEU A 177 17.29 9.93 26.95
N ALA A 178 16.07 9.42 27.08
CA ALA A 178 15.22 9.59 28.25
C ALA A 178 15.74 8.92 29.53
N ASP A 179 16.76 8.04 29.48
CA ASP A 179 17.36 7.50 30.70
C ASP A 179 18.08 8.56 31.54
N ARG A 180 18.40 9.72 30.95
CA ARG A 180 18.94 10.90 31.66
C ARG A 180 17.87 11.90 32.12
N LEU A 181 16.60 11.63 31.81
CA LEU A 181 15.45 12.51 32.06
C LEU A 181 14.56 11.95 33.19
N PRO A 182 13.60 12.74 33.70
CA PRO A 182 12.65 12.31 34.72
C PRO A 182 11.88 11.02 34.35
N ARG A 183 11.43 10.27 35.36
CA ARG A 183 10.75 8.96 35.17
C ARG A 183 9.54 9.02 34.23
N TRP A 184 8.80 10.13 34.21
CA TRP A 184 7.62 10.28 33.36
C TRP A 184 7.95 10.24 31.86
N TRP A 185 9.10 10.80 31.45
CA TRP A 185 9.57 10.74 30.06
C TRP A 185 9.86 9.30 29.62
N ARG A 186 10.45 8.49 30.51
CA ARG A 186 10.75 7.09 30.26
C ARG A 186 9.46 6.29 30.02
N ILE A 187 8.47 6.51 30.88
CA ILE A 187 7.14 5.88 30.75
C ILE A 187 6.45 6.32 29.44
N ALA A 188 6.51 7.61 29.09
CA ALA A 188 5.93 8.12 27.85
C ALA A 188 6.56 7.45 26.60
N CYS A 189 7.89 7.31 26.58
CA CYS A 189 8.59 6.59 25.51
C CYS A 189 8.20 5.10 25.45
N ASP A 190 8.09 4.42 26.59
CA ASP A 190 7.71 3.00 26.66
C ASP A 190 6.26 2.79 26.15
N ILE A 191 5.33 3.68 26.51
CA ILE A 191 3.96 3.69 25.98
C ILE A 191 3.97 3.93 24.46
N PHE A 192 4.76 4.88 23.98
CA PHE A 192 4.83 5.17 22.55
C PHE A 192 5.39 3.99 21.75
N ILE A 193 6.44 3.32 22.27
CA ILE A 193 7.00 2.09 21.71
C ILE A 193 5.91 1.00 21.62
N GLY A 194 5.20 0.75 22.73
CA GLY A 194 4.11 -0.23 22.78
C GLY A 194 3.01 0.08 21.77
N SER A 195 2.57 1.34 21.68
CA SER A 195 1.55 1.78 20.71
C SER A 195 2.01 1.62 19.25
N THR A 196 3.28 1.88 18.95
CA THR A 196 3.85 1.74 17.61
C THR A 196 3.94 0.28 17.20
N PHE A 197 4.34 -0.59 18.12
CA PHE A 197 4.38 -2.02 17.89
C PHE A 197 2.99 -2.60 17.65
N ALA A 198 2.02 -2.27 18.52
CA ALA A 198 0.62 -2.69 18.37
C ALA A 198 0.01 -2.19 17.05
N TYR A 199 0.27 -0.93 16.69
CA TYR A 199 -0.14 -0.35 15.41
C TYR A 199 0.43 -1.10 14.20
N THR A 200 1.71 -1.47 14.24
CA THR A 200 2.38 -2.19 13.14
C THR A 200 1.76 -3.57 12.95
N LEU A 201 1.51 -4.30 14.05
CA LEU A 201 0.81 -5.58 14.01
C LEU A 201 -0.61 -5.40 13.48
N LEU A 202 -1.37 -4.43 13.99
CA LEU A 202 -2.72 -4.13 13.53
C LEU A 202 -2.74 -3.84 12.02
N ALA A 203 -1.78 -3.07 11.51
CA ALA A 203 -1.67 -2.79 10.08
C ALA A 203 -1.40 -4.05 9.25
N ILE A 204 -0.55 -4.96 9.72
CA ILE A 204 -0.31 -6.26 9.05
C ILE A 204 -1.59 -7.10 9.05
N PHE A 205 -2.23 -7.28 10.21
CA PHE A 205 -3.43 -8.10 10.32
C PHE A 205 -4.57 -7.55 9.47
N LEU A 206 -4.83 -6.25 9.55
CA LEU A 206 -5.87 -5.62 8.76
C LEU A 206 -5.56 -5.70 7.27
N ASN A 207 -4.32 -5.45 6.82
CA ASN A 207 -4.01 -5.49 5.39
C ASN A 207 -3.79 -6.90 4.86
N VAL A 208 -3.60 -7.94 5.66
CA VAL A 208 -3.47 -9.32 5.14
C VAL A 208 -4.80 -10.05 5.19
N PHE A 209 -5.57 -9.83 6.25
CA PHE A 209 -6.80 -10.55 6.57
C PHE A 209 -8.05 -9.66 6.51
N ALA A 210 -8.07 -8.57 5.71
CA ALA A 210 -9.26 -7.72 5.64
C ALA A 210 -10.49 -8.45 5.09
N CYS A 211 -10.28 -9.51 4.29
CA CYS A 211 -11.34 -10.28 3.66
C CYS A 211 -11.34 -11.72 4.13
N SER A 212 -12.53 -12.33 4.18
CA SER A 212 -12.70 -13.77 4.30
C SER A 212 -13.25 -14.32 2.97
N PRO A 213 -12.44 -15.05 2.17
CA PRO A 213 -11.05 -15.45 2.43
C PRO A 213 -10.03 -14.31 2.20
N PRO A 214 -8.81 -14.41 2.74
CA PRO A 214 -7.75 -13.41 2.54
C PRO A 214 -7.38 -13.20 1.07
N ALA A 215 -7.37 -14.28 0.27
CA ALA A 215 -7.02 -14.24 -1.15
C ALA A 215 -7.90 -13.28 -1.98
N ALA A 216 -9.14 -13.04 -1.57
CA ALA A 216 -10.06 -12.14 -2.26
C ALA A 216 -9.70 -10.65 -2.09
N GLN A 217 -8.76 -10.31 -1.22
CA GLN A 217 -8.23 -8.96 -1.11
C GLN A 217 -7.13 -8.68 -2.14
N TRP A 218 -6.34 -9.71 -2.49
CA TRP A 218 -5.13 -9.57 -3.30
C TRP A 218 -5.40 -9.78 -4.80
N ASN A 219 -6.51 -10.42 -5.16
CA ASN A 219 -6.82 -10.75 -6.55
C ASN A 219 -8.33 -10.57 -6.83
N LEU A 220 -8.65 -9.72 -7.81
CA LEU A 220 -10.02 -9.41 -8.23
C LEU A 220 -10.68 -10.61 -8.91
N ALA A 221 -9.96 -11.35 -9.75
CA ALA A 221 -10.50 -12.55 -10.39
C ALA A 221 -10.92 -13.59 -9.33
N THR A 222 -10.10 -13.81 -8.30
CA THR A 222 -10.45 -14.69 -7.18
C THR A 222 -11.67 -14.19 -6.41
N ARG A 223 -11.80 -12.87 -6.24
CA ARG A 223 -12.99 -12.24 -5.64
C ARG A 223 -14.24 -12.46 -6.48
N GLY A 224 -14.14 -12.45 -7.82
CA GLY A 224 -15.27 -12.66 -8.73
C GLY A 224 -15.66 -14.13 -8.93
N ARG A 225 -14.70 -15.06 -8.96
CA ARG A 225 -14.95 -16.52 -9.15
C ARG A 225 -15.76 -17.16 -8.04
N ARG A 226 -15.81 -16.55 -6.87
CA ARG A 226 -16.59 -17.04 -5.73
C ARG A 226 -18.08 -16.99 -6.02
N GLU A 227 -18.84 -17.98 -5.55
CA GLU A 227 -20.31 -17.97 -5.65
C GLU A 227 -20.90 -16.77 -4.89
N SER A 228 -20.53 -16.63 -3.61
CA SER A 228 -20.92 -15.51 -2.76
C SER A 228 -19.86 -14.39 -2.75
N ALA A 229 -20.32 -13.15 -2.56
CA ALA A 229 -19.42 -12.02 -2.37
C ALA A 229 -18.64 -12.19 -1.05
N PRO A 230 -17.30 -12.01 -1.05
CA PRO A 230 -16.52 -12.16 0.17
C PRO A 230 -16.83 -11.03 1.16
N SER A 231 -16.91 -11.37 2.44
CA SER A 231 -17.02 -10.38 3.51
C SER A 231 -15.66 -9.72 3.68
N CYS A 232 -15.61 -8.39 3.51
CA CYS A 232 -14.40 -7.60 3.60
C CYS A 232 -14.62 -6.39 4.50
N ILE A 233 -13.60 -6.00 5.26
CA ILE A 233 -13.56 -4.73 5.97
C ILE A 233 -13.59 -3.60 4.94
N ASN A 234 -14.37 -2.56 5.23
CA ASN A 234 -14.46 -1.39 4.37
C ASN A 234 -13.08 -0.71 4.22
N MET A 235 -12.60 -0.61 2.97
CA MET A 235 -11.28 -0.06 2.63
C MET A 235 -11.11 1.38 3.10
N ASN A 236 -12.17 2.18 3.03
CA ASN A 236 -12.15 3.59 3.45
C ASN A 236 -12.02 3.70 4.96
N SER A 237 -12.78 2.90 5.71
CA SER A 237 -12.69 2.87 7.17
C SER A 237 -11.31 2.41 7.64
N GLN A 238 -10.80 1.32 7.06
CA GLN A 238 -9.46 0.80 7.36
C GLN A 238 -8.38 1.85 7.09
N SER A 239 -8.43 2.51 5.93
CA SER A 239 -7.43 3.52 5.55
C SER A 239 -7.50 4.76 6.44
N LYS A 240 -8.70 5.22 6.81
CA LYS A 240 -8.87 6.35 7.74
C LYS A 240 -8.27 6.04 9.11
N ILE A 241 -8.51 4.85 9.66
CA ILE A 241 -7.97 4.43 10.95
C ILE A 241 -6.43 4.39 10.88
N LEU A 242 -5.86 3.65 9.93
CA LEU A 242 -4.41 3.47 9.85
C LEU A 242 -3.66 4.79 9.58
N THR A 243 -4.21 5.64 8.71
CA THR A 243 -3.65 6.97 8.42
C THR A 243 -3.81 7.92 9.60
N GLY A 244 -4.94 7.89 10.31
CA GLY A 244 -5.16 8.69 11.52
C GLY A 244 -4.12 8.39 12.61
N PHE A 245 -3.94 7.12 12.95
CA PHE A 245 -2.88 6.69 13.88
C PHE A 245 -1.49 7.05 13.37
N HIS A 246 -1.24 6.89 12.07
CA HIS A 246 0.03 7.24 11.45
C HIS A 246 0.41 8.70 11.69
N VAL A 247 -0.51 9.62 11.38
CA VAL A 247 -0.31 11.07 11.50
C VAL A 247 -0.17 11.47 12.97
N ALA A 248 -1.03 10.96 13.85
CA ALA A 248 -0.97 11.27 15.28
C ALA A 248 0.39 10.88 15.90
N GLN A 249 0.89 9.68 15.61
CA GLN A 249 2.21 9.24 16.07
C GLN A 249 3.34 10.08 15.47
N GLY A 250 3.20 10.54 14.23
CA GLY A 250 4.17 11.43 13.59
C GLY A 250 4.26 12.78 14.31
N LEU A 251 3.12 13.39 14.61
CA LEU A 251 3.04 14.64 15.38
C LEU A 251 3.68 14.50 16.76
N ILE A 252 3.42 13.39 17.48
CA ILE A 252 4.03 13.13 18.80
C ILE A 252 5.56 13.04 18.70
N LEU A 253 6.10 12.38 17.67
CA LEU A 253 7.56 12.30 17.48
C LEU A 253 8.18 13.65 17.12
N MET A 254 7.46 14.50 16.38
CA MET A 254 7.95 15.84 16.04
C MET A 254 7.99 16.78 17.24
N THR A 255 7.07 16.66 18.20
CA THR A 255 7.05 17.50 19.39
C THR A 255 8.05 17.05 20.45
N ALA A 256 8.45 15.78 20.47
CA ALA A 256 9.34 15.23 21.49
C ALA A 256 10.65 16.03 21.70
N PRO A 257 11.40 16.44 20.65
CA PRO A 257 12.62 17.24 20.82
C PRO A 257 12.38 18.67 21.33
N ALA A 258 11.19 19.24 21.14
CA ALA A 258 10.88 20.62 21.56
C ALA A 258 10.54 20.72 23.05
N VAL A 259 10.04 19.64 23.66
CA VAL A 259 9.62 19.60 25.07
C VAL A 259 10.76 19.16 26.00
N ILE A 260 11.77 18.45 25.47
CA ILE A 260 12.95 18.03 26.26
C ILE A 260 13.78 19.23 26.78
N PRO A 261 14.04 20.30 26.02
CA PRO A 261 14.78 21.46 26.50
C PRO A 261 14.05 22.26 27.58
N SER A 262 12.71 22.33 27.56
CA SER A 262 11.93 23.17 28.46
C SER A 262 11.63 22.54 29.83
N GLY A 263 12.05 21.29 30.06
CA GLY A 263 11.85 20.58 31.33
C GLY A 263 13.16 20.21 32.02
N ALA A 264 14.28 20.78 31.58
CA ALA A 264 15.61 20.57 32.14
C ALA A 264 16.08 21.72 33.06
N ASP A 265 15.19 22.69 33.33
CA ASP A 265 15.36 23.75 34.33
C ASP A 265 14.69 23.36 35.66
#